data_AF-A0A3Q1HJI2-F1
#
_entry.id   AF-A0A3Q1HJI2-F1
#
_cell.length_a   1.000
_cell.length_b   1.000
_cell.length_c   1.000
_cell.angle_alpha   90.00
_cell.angle_beta   90.00
_cell.angle_gamma   90.00
#
_symmetry.space_group_name_H-M   'P 1'
#
loop_
_entity.id
_entity.type
_entity.pdbx_description
1 polymer ?
#
loop_
_entity_poly.entity_id
_entity_poly.type
_entity_poly.pdbx_seq_one_letter_code
_entity_poly.pdbx_strand_id
1 'polypeptide(L)'
;TLQMFSQEATLSYSMSSHGDEDQDPEKGQPSHSSCTDTDATCLEIITVTVGATVPTGFELTAAEEVKEKIGVDARVSKDRGRIYFPITTDKLFQVHLLRSVDNLFVVVEEYDHYQFKQSKEEALMDFQQLASKLPWTNALEVWKLNGTLKKKKGHRKGGNGSKMKPNIEAHHATEADTEQQELTEAVDASEGQTKAESTPGLEDCEQTSEELASGAKPIKFRVTCNRAGDKHSFSSNEAARDFGGAVQEFFQWKADMTKFDIEVLLNIHNEEVVIGIALTEESLHRRNISHFGPTTLRSTLCYGMLRLCKPQASDIILDPMCGTGAIPLEGAIEFNSSFYIAGDNNDMAVNRTVNNICHIQKRRADKGSAPCLPIDTVRWDLCSLPMRTSSVDIIITDMPFGKRMGSRKKNWDLYPSCLREMARVCRPGTGKAVLLTQDKKCFAKAISRMGGLWRKLHTVWVNVGGLHAGVYLLKRTGAVVKLHPSDLTCQLYRRCTFAICSDKK
;
A
#
# COMPACT_ATOMS: atom_id res chain seq x y z
N THR A 1 57.35 -10.14 -17.75
CA THR A 1 58.01 -10.04 -19.06
C THR A 1 56.93 -9.93 -20.12
N LEU A 2 56.75 -8.71 -20.65
CA LEU A 2 55.97 -8.22 -21.82
C LEU A 2 54.50 -8.65 -21.95
N GLN A 3 53.45 -7.81 -21.93
CA GLN A 3 53.20 -6.41 -22.35
C GLN A 3 53.23 -6.19 -23.88
N MET A 4 52.07 -5.91 -24.49
CA MET A 4 51.79 -5.04 -25.66
C MET A 4 50.27 -5.11 -25.96
N PHE A 5 49.45 -4.06 -25.74
CA PHE A 5 49.19 -2.81 -26.50
C PHE A 5 48.61 -2.95 -27.92
N SER A 6 47.40 -2.40 -28.12
CA SER A 6 46.91 -1.62 -29.29
C SER A 6 45.40 -1.38 -29.10
N GLN A 7 44.94 -0.20 -28.67
CA GLN A 7 44.68 1.07 -29.40
C GLN A 7 43.34 1.16 -30.15
N GLU A 8 42.79 2.37 -30.05
CA GLU A 8 41.43 2.86 -30.29
C GLU A 8 41.08 3.06 -31.76
N ALA A 9 39.77 3.18 -32.05
CA ALA A 9 39.26 3.83 -33.25
C ALA A 9 38.02 4.66 -32.91
N THR A 10 38.23 5.97 -32.79
CA THR A 10 37.21 7.01 -32.69
C THR A 10 36.90 7.51 -34.10
N LEU A 11 35.63 7.46 -34.52
CA LEU A 11 35.17 7.98 -35.81
C LEU A 11 34.65 9.41 -35.64
N SER A 12 35.47 10.37 -36.06
CA SER A 12 35.13 11.77 -36.29
C SER A 12 34.54 11.94 -37.70
N TYR A 13 33.45 12.70 -37.83
CA TYR A 13 32.89 13.15 -39.10
C TYR A 13 32.94 14.69 -39.13
N SER A 14 33.64 15.26 -40.10
CA SER A 14 33.63 16.69 -40.42
C SER A 14 33.91 16.90 -41.90
N MET A 15 33.05 17.66 -42.59
CA MET A 15 33.35 18.46 -43.79
C MET A 15 32.35 19.63 -43.83
N SER A 16 32.83 20.85 -43.59
CA SER A 16 33.09 21.93 -44.57
C SER A 16 31.84 22.80 -44.84
N SER A 17 31.69 23.95 -44.17
CA SER A 17 32.22 25.30 -44.52
C SER A 17 31.54 25.93 -45.73
N HIS A 18 30.76 26.99 -45.51
CA HIS A 18 30.70 28.23 -46.31
C HIS A 18 30.33 29.35 -45.33
N GLY A 19 31.15 30.40 -45.30
CA GLY A 19 30.92 31.60 -44.50
C GLY A 19 30.22 32.67 -45.33
N ASP A 20 29.61 33.62 -44.62
CA ASP A 20 29.62 35.04 -44.98
C ASP A 20 29.38 35.84 -43.70
N GLU A 21 30.27 36.81 -43.48
CA GLU A 21 30.22 37.87 -42.46
C GLU A 21 29.17 38.91 -42.89
N ASP A 22 28.38 39.47 -41.96
CA ASP A 22 28.52 40.87 -41.53
C ASP A 22 27.31 41.42 -40.74
N GLN A 23 27.65 42.21 -39.71
CA GLN A 23 26.98 43.43 -39.20
C GLN A 23 25.60 43.37 -38.50
N ASP A 24 25.65 43.51 -37.17
CA ASP A 24 24.74 44.35 -36.36
C ASP A 24 25.21 45.83 -36.47
N PRO A 25 24.34 46.89 -36.36
CA PRO A 25 23.68 47.19 -35.08
C PRO A 25 22.35 48.01 -35.08
N GLU A 26 21.75 48.06 -33.88
CA GLU A 26 20.91 49.10 -33.24
C GLU A 26 19.37 49.23 -33.47
N LYS A 27 18.69 49.13 -32.31
CA LYS A 27 17.56 49.96 -31.77
C LYS A 27 16.14 49.86 -32.33
N GLY A 28 15.24 49.36 -31.48
CA GLY A 28 13.80 49.65 -31.48
C GLY A 28 13.10 49.12 -30.22
N GLN A 29 12.64 50.02 -29.34
CA GLN A 29 11.93 49.77 -28.07
C GLN A 29 10.41 49.49 -28.29
N PRO A 30 9.61 49.19 -27.24
CA PRO A 30 8.66 48.08 -27.23
C PRO A 30 7.20 48.48 -27.50
N SER A 31 6.39 47.55 -28.03
CA SER A 31 4.93 47.69 -28.06
C SER A 31 4.28 46.90 -26.91
N HIS A 32 3.65 47.64 -26.00
CA HIS A 32 2.73 47.17 -24.99
C HIS A 32 1.58 46.34 -25.61
N SER A 33 1.30 45.17 -25.05
CA SER A 33 -0.03 44.57 -25.07
C SER A 33 -0.35 44.03 -23.68
N SER A 34 -1.05 44.85 -22.91
CA SER A 34 -1.68 44.48 -21.65
C SER A 34 -2.81 43.48 -21.88
N CYS A 35 -2.75 42.33 -21.24
CA CYS A 35 -3.93 41.55 -20.91
C CYS A 35 -3.83 41.17 -19.43
N THR A 36 -4.70 41.77 -18.64
CA THR A 36 -4.83 41.66 -17.19
C THR A 36 -5.44 40.33 -16.76
N ASP A 37 -4.95 39.87 -15.61
CA ASP A 37 -5.62 39.07 -14.59
C ASP A 37 -6.24 37.73 -14.97
N THR A 38 -5.44 36.68 -14.78
CA THR A 38 -5.93 35.54 -13.98
C THR A 38 -5.00 35.38 -12.79
N ASP A 39 -5.58 35.57 -11.61
CA ASP A 39 -4.96 35.51 -10.29
C ASP A 39 -4.46 34.07 -10.01
N ALA A 40 -3.31 33.73 -10.58
CA ALA A 40 -2.54 32.57 -10.20
C ALA A 40 -1.78 32.96 -8.94
N THR A 41 -2.31 32.58 -7.78
CA THR A 41 -1.55 32.57 -6.54
C THR A 41 -0.28 31.76 -6.80
N CYS A 42 0.85 32.44 -7.00
CA CYS A 42 2.17 31.84 -6.98
C CYS A 42 2.38 31.31 -5.56
N LEU A 43 1.89 30.10 -5.31
CA LEU A 43 2.21 29.36 -4.10
C LEU A 43 3.73 29.22 -4.06
N GLU A 44 4.35 29.76 -3.02
CA GLU A 44 5.79 29.60 -2.81
C GLU A 44 6.13 28.11 -2.81
N ILE A 45 7.12 27.73 -3.63
CA ILE A 45 7.59 26.35 -3.69
C ILE A 45 8.49 26.12 -2.49
N ILE A 46 7.89 25.65 -1.39
CA ILE A 46 8.61 25.26 -0.19
C ILE A 46 9.10 23.82 -0.29
N THR A 47 10.28 23.56 0.29
CA THR A 47 10.82 22.21 0.45
C THR A 47 10.52 21.70 1.84
N VAL A 48 9.95 20.50 1.94
CA VAL A 48 9.63 19.83 3.20
C VAL A 48 10.09 18.39 3.19
N THR A 49 10.30 17.80 4.37
CA THR A 49 10.54 16.36 4.49
C THR A 49 9.22 15.62 4.65
N VAL A 50 8.99 14.62 3.81
CA VAL A 50 7.88 13.68 3.97
C VAL A 50 8.41 12.40 4.60
N GLY A 51 7.75 11.96 5.65
CA GLY A 51 7.87 10.62 6.20
C GLY A 51 6.81 9.70 5.63
N ALA A 52 7.20 8.47 5.30
CA ALA A 52 6.29 7.44 4.84
C ALA A 52 6.47 6.14 5.62
N THR A 53 5.36 5.52 6.01
CA THR A 53 5.36 4.15 6.53
C THR A 53 5.34 3.17 5.37
N VAL A 54 6.06 2.06 5.48
CA VAL A 54 6.22 1.04 4.42
C VAL A 54 6.13 -0.36 5.02
N PRO A 55 5.78 -1.39 4.23
CA PRO A 55 5.87 -2.78 4.67
C PRO A 55 7.30 -3.10 5.13
N THR A 56 7.43 -3.55 6.37
CA THR A 56 8.73 -3.94 6.96
C THR A 56 9.49 -4.90 6.05
N GLY A 57 10.76 -4.59 5.76
CA GLY A 57 11.62 -5.33 4.83
C GLY A 57 11.65 -4.78 3.40
N PHE A 58 10.71 -3.90 3.03
CA PHE A 58 10.66 -3.27 1.70
C PHE A 58 11.06 -1.79 1.71
N GLU A 59 11.76 -1.34 2.74
CA GLU A 59 12.20 0.05 2.89
C GLU A 59 13.09 0.49 1.73
N LEU A 60 14.05 -0.36 1.34
CA LEU A 60 14.93 -0.10 0.19
C LEU A 60 14.14 -0.07 -1.12
N THR A 61 13.17 -0.97 -1.31
CA THR A 61 12.31 -0.97 -2.50
C THR A 61 11.47 0.30 -2.58
N ALA A 62 11.01 0.81 -1.45
CA ALA A 62 10.29 2.08 -1.39
C ALA A 62 11.21 3.27 -1.69
N ALA A 63 12.44 3.27 -1.17
CA ALA A 63 13.44 4.28 -1.50
C ALA A 63 13.79 4.31 -2.99
N GLU A 64 13.91 3.14 -3.63
CA GLU A 64 14.09 3.03 -5.08
C GLU A 64 12.89 3.61 -5.85
N GLU A 65 11.64 3.35 -5.42
CA GLU A 65 10.45 3.93 -6.06
C GLU A 65 10.44 5.46 -5.92
N VAL A 66 10.78 5.99 -4.75
CA VAL A 66 10.89 7.44 -4.52
C VAL A 66 11.94 8.06 -5.44
N LYS A 67 13.11 7.43 -5.56
CA LYS A 67 14.17 7.90 -6.47
C LYS A 67 13.72 7.90 -7.92
N GLU A 68 13.04 6.84 -8.36
CA GLU A 68 12.56 6.70 -9.74
C GLU A 68 11.42 7.67 -10.08
N LYS A 69 10.43 7.82 -9.19
CA LYS A 69 9.21 8.59 -9.48
C LYS A 69 9.28 10.06 -9.09
N ILE A 70 10.02 10.39 -8.04
CA ILE A 70 10.11 11.76 -7.49
C ILE A 70 11.46 12.40 -7.84
N GLY A 71 12.51 11.59 -8.01
CA GLY A 71 13.86 12.07 -8.36
C GLY A 71 14.70 12.50 -7.15
N VAL A 72 14.40 11.97 -5.95
CA VAL A 72 15.10 12.32 -4.70
C VAL A 72 15.56 11.05 -3.98
N ASP A 73 16.67 11.15 -3.25
CA ASP A 73 17.11 10.04 -2.40
C ASP A 73 16.30 10.00 -1.10
N ALA A 74 15.85 8.80 -0.73
CA ALA A 74 15.15 8.57 0.53
C ALA A 74 16.09 7.96 1.57
N ARG A 75 16.08 8.54 2.77
CA ARG A 75 16.71 7.98 3.95
C ARG A 75 15.81 6.89 4.54
N VAL A 76 16.32 5.69 4.67
CA VAL A 76 15.65 4.62 5.43
C VAL A 76 15.85 4.89 6.92
N SER A 77 14.77 4.83 7.69
CA SER A 77 14.86 5.00 9.14
C SER A 77 15.71 3.90 9.77
N LYS A 78 16.32 4.18 10.93
CA LYS A 78 16.91 3.12 11.78
C LYS A 78 15.81 2.12 12.20
N ASP A 79 14.58 2.62 12.33
CA ASP A 79 13.39 1.82 12.44
C ASP A 79 13.04 1.08 11.16
N ARG A 80 12.67 -0.19 11.31
CA ARG A 80 12.05 -0.92 10.21
C ARG A 80 10.67 -0.33 9.90
N GLY A 81 10.34 -0.22 8.62
CA GLY A 81 9.03 0.19 8.15
C GLY A 81 8.82 1.70 7.97
N ARG A 82 9.88 2.52 7.95
CA ARG A 82 9.77 3.96 7.61
C ARG A 82 10.88 4.43 6.66
N ILE A 83 10.54 5.39 5.80
CA ILE A 83 11.47 6.15 4.97
C ILE A 83 11.15 7.65 5.05
N TYR A 84 12.17 8.48 4.82
CA TYR A 84 12.08 9.93 4.83
C TYR A 84 12.74 10.51 3.59
N PHE A 85 12.11 11.49 2.94
CA PHE A 85 12.67 12.10 1.74
C PHE A 85 12.18 13.55 1.59
N PRO A 86 13.03 14.45 1.06
CA PRO A 86 12.63 15.83 0.78
C PRO A 86 11.74 15.88 -0.46
N ILE A 87 10.73 16.74 -0.44
CA ILE A 87 9.91 17.09 -1.60
C ILE A 87 9.69 18.59 -1.67
N THR A 88 9.42 19.06 -2.87
CA THR A 88 8.84 20.38 -3.13
C THR A 88 7.32 20.27 -3.23
N THR A 89 6.58 21.34 -2.91
CA THR A 89 5.11 21.34 -2.88
C THR A 89 4.43 20.98 -4.21
N ASP A 90 5.05 21.29 -5.35
CA ASP A 90 4.59 20.91 -6.69
C ASP A 90 4.56 19.38 -6.89
N LYS A 91 5.45 18.65 -6.22
CA LYS A 91 5.53 17.18 -6.28
C LYS A 91 4.61 16.48 -5.29
N LEU A 92 3.91 17.20 -4.42
CA LEU A 92 3.04 16.63 -3.37
C LEU A 92 2.01 15.63 -3.94
N PHE A 93 1.44 15.92 -5.11
CA PHE A 93 0.49 15.01 -5.75
C PHE A 93 1.15 13.67 -6.16
N GLN A 94 2.40 13.69 -6.61
CA GLN A 94 3.13 12.50 -7.04
C GLN A 94 3.38 11.54 -5.88
N VAL A 95 3.57 12.07 -4.66
CA VAL A 95 3.75 11.26 -3.45
C VAL A 95 2.53 10.38 -3.17
N HIS A 96 1.32 10.86 -3.46
CA HIS A 96 0.09 10.06 -3.33
C HIS A 96 -0.09 8.97 -4.40
N LEU A 97 0.79 8.93 -5.40
CA LEU A 97 0.82 7.90 -6.44
C LEU A 97 1.82 6.78 -6.13
N LEU A 98 2.65 6.95 -5.09
CA LEU A 98 3.56 5.90 -4.62
C LEU A 98 2.78 4.65 -4.19
N ARG A 99 3.34 3.48 -4.51
CA ARG A 99 2.68 2.18 -4.32
C ARG A 99 3.33 1.34 -3.23
N SER A 100 4.58 1.61 -2.89
CA SER A 100 5.30 0.92 -1.82
C SER A 100 4.94 1.42 -0.41
N VAL A 101 4.29 2.58 -0.29
CA VAL A 101 4.02 3.27 0.98
C VAL A 101 2.60 3.00 1.50
N ASP A 102 2.47 2.81 2.81
CA ASP A 102 1.20 2.60 3.52
C ASP A 102 0.57 3.93 3.95
N ASN A 103 1.31 4.83 4.59
CA ASN A 103 0.79 6.13 5.08
C ASN A 103 1.83 7.22 4.91
N LEU A 104 1.39 8.45 4.69
CA LEU A 104 2.24 9.62 4.49
C LEU A 104 2.01 10.65 5.59
N PHE A 105 3.08 11.32 6.01
CA PHE A 105 3.04 12.47 6.91
C PHE A 105 4.13 13.47 6.53
N VAL A 106 3.90 14.75 6.76
CA VAL A 106 4.94 15.78 6.65
C VAL A 106 5.64 15.90 8.01
N VAL A 107 6.96 15.92 8.00
CA VAL A 107 7.78 16.08 9.20
C VAL A 107 7.74 17.55 9.62
N VAL A 108 7.42 17.78 10.88
CA VAL A 108 7.49 19.10 11.53
C VAL A 108 8.90 19.30 12.09
N GLU A 109 9.39 18.31 12.83
CA GLU A 109 10.72 18.33 13.42
C GLU A 109 11.21 16.91 13.69
N GLU A 110 12.53 16.72 13.62
CA GLU A 110 13.20 15.45 13.92
C GLU A 110 14.37 15.67 14.89
N TYR A 111 14.40 14.85 15.94
CA TYR A 111 15.49 14.82 16.92
C TYR A 111 16.14 13.43 16.89
N ASP A 112 17.41 13.34 16.49
CA ASP A 112 18.15 12.07 16.49
C ASP A 112 18.59 11.60 17.89
N HIS A 113 18.77 12.54 18.82
CA HIS A 113 19.29 12.30 20.18
C HIS A 113 18.49 13.11 21.21
N TYR A 114 17.20 12.80 21.32
CA TYR A 114 16.31 13.39 22.30
C TYR A 114 16.65 12.87 23.70
N GLN A 115 17.10 13.78 24.57
CA GLN A 115 17.48 13.45 25.95
C GLN A 115 16.24 13.35 26.84
N PHE A 116 15.65 12.16 26.89
CA PHE A 116 14.56 11.88 27.82
C PHE A 116 15.05 12.01 29.28
N LYS A 117 14.30 12.78 30.07
CA LYS A 117 14.52 12.90 31.51
C LYS A 117 14.26 11.57 32.20
N GLN A 118 14.94 11.35 33.32
CA GLN A 118 14.86 10.08 34.06
C GLN A 118 13.52 9.92 34.79
N SER A 119 13.01 11.01 35.37
CA SER A 119 11.69 11.01 36.00
C SER A 119 10.60 11.11 34.92
N LYS A 120 9.48 10.44 35.20
CA LYS A 120 8.32 10.45 34.29
C LYS A 120 7.73 11.85 34.19
N GLU A 121 7.63 12.54 35.32
CA GLU A 121 7.02 13.85 35.46
C GLU A 121 7.77 14.89 34.63
N GLU A 122 9.10 14.94 34.71
CA GLU A 122 9.91 15.86 33.91
C GLU A 122 9.83 15.54 32.41
N ALA A 123 9.87 14.26 32.04
CA ALA A 123 9.75 13.86 30.64
C ALA A 123 8.40 14.27 30.03
N LEU A 124 7.32 14.21 30.81
CA LEU A 124 5.99 14.65 30.38
C LEU A 124 5.88 16.19 30.34
N MET A 125 6.50 16.90 31.29
CA MET A 125 6.60 18.37 31.24
C MET A 125 7.37 18.86 30.01
N ASP A 126 8.43 18.14 29.60
CA ASP A 126 9.15 18.45 28.37
C ASP A 126 8.22 18.40 27.14
N PHE A 127 7.32 17.41 27.06
CA PHE A 127 6.32 17.35 25.98
C PHE A 127 5.30 18.50 26.05
N GLN A 128 4.93 18.95 27.26
CA GLN A 128 4.02 20.08 27.43
C GLN A 128 4.60 21.39 26.88
N GLN A 129 5.92 21.53 26.90
CA GLN A 129 6.61 22.72 26.38
C GLN A 129 7.07 22.58 24.93
N LEU A 130 6.98 21.39 24.35
CA LEU A 130 7.55 21.11 23.04
C LEU A 130 6.75 21.78 21.94
N ALA A 131 5.41 21.75 21.99
CA ALA A 131 4.56 22.20 20.89
C ALA A 131 4.81 23.66 20.48
N SER A 132 5.04 24.57 21.43
CA SER A 132 5.28 26.00 21.14
C SER A 132 6.65 26.27 20.52
N LYS A 133 7.60 25.34 20.62
CA LYS A 133 8.97 25.45 20.08
C LYS A 133 9.11 24.92 18.65
N LEU A 134 8.10 24.22 18.14
CA LEU A 134 8.17 23.51 16.86
C LEU A 134 7.85 24.42 15.64
N PRO A 135 8.52 24.23 14.49
CA PRO A 135 8.32 25.03 13.28
C PRO A 135 7.12 24.55 12.44
N TRP A 136 5.91 24.76 12.93
CA TRP A 136 4.69 24.23 12.31
C TRP A 136 4.32 24.79 10.93
N THR A 137 4.81 25.98 10.57
CA THR A 137 4.33 26.78 9.42
C THR A 137 4.32 25.99 8.11
N ASN A 138 5.46 25.44 7.70
CA ASN A 138 5.60 24.73 6.43
C ASN A 138 4.78 23.42 6.41
N ALA A 139 4.77 22.70 7.53
CA ALA A 139 4.01 21.46 7.65
C ALA A 139 2.49 21.70 7.55
N LEU A 140 1.99 22.77 8.18
CA LEU A 140 0.58 23.15 8.10
C LEU A 140 0.17 23.62 6.71
N GLU A 141 1.05 24.35 6.03
CA GLU A 141 0.81 24.74 4.63
C GLU A 141 0.69 23.51 3.73
N VAL A 142 1.61 22.56 3.83
CA VAL A 142 1.56 21.29 3.08
C VAL A 142 0.31 20.50 3.41
N TRP A 143 -0.08 20.43 4.69
CA TRP A 143 -1.33 19.78 5.09
C TRP A 143 -2.58 20.46 4.48
N LYS A 144 -2.62 21.79 4.46
CA LYS A 144 -3.71 22.56 3.80
C LYS A 144 -3.76 22.28 2.29
N LEU A 145 -2.61 22.33 1.61
CA LEU A 145 -2.50 22.00 0.18
C LEU A 145 -2.97 20.58 -0.10
N ASN A 146 -2.56 19.62 0.72
CA ASN A 146 -2.99 18.23 0.65
C ASN A 146 -4.54 18.09 0.79
N GLY A 147 -5.16 18.89 1.65
CA GLY A 147 -6.62 18.96 1.78
C GLY A 147 -7.33 19.35 0.47
N THR A 148 -6.75 20.24 -0.33
CA THR A 148 -7.31 20.62 -1.64
C THR A 148 -7.25 19.47 -2.66
N LEU A 149 -6.17 18.68 -2.63
CA LEU A 149 -6.01 17.49 -3.48
C LEU A 149 -7.07 16.42 -3.15
N LYS A 150 -7.40 16.26 -1.86
CA LYS A 150 -8.48 15.38 -1.40
C LYS A 150 -9.85 15.82 -1.92
N LYS A 151 -10.17 17.12 -1.83
CA LYS A 151 -11.44 17.67 -2.34
C LYS A 151 -11.60 17.48 -3.85
N LYS A 152 -10.53 17.68 -4.63
CA LYS A 152 -10.53 17.41 -6.09
C LYS A 152 -10.74 15.91 -6.41
N LYS A 153 -10.21 15.00 -5.58
CA LYS A 153 -10.50 13.55 -5.67
C LYS A 153 -11.95 13.21 -5.28
N GLY A 154 -12.51 13.89 -4.28
CA GLY A 154 -13.87 13.69 -3.78
C GLY A 154 -14.96 14.19 -4.75
N HIS A 155 -14.77 15.34 -5.40
CA HIS A 155 -15.69 15.84 -6.43
C HIS A 155 -15.80 14.90 -7.64
N ARG A 156 -14.71 14.19 -7.97
CA ARG A 156 -14.72 13.14 -9.01
C ARG A 156 -15.39 11.83 -8.58
N LYS A 157 -15.76 11.68 -7.30
CA LYS A 157 -16.40 10.49 -6.71
C LYS A 157 -17.88 10.71 -6.40
N GLY A 158 -18.40 11.94 -6.57
CA GLY A 158 -19.79 12.32 -6.35
C GLY A 158 -20.66 12.19 -7.60
N GLY A 159 -20.68 11.01 -8.22
CA GLY A 159 -21.71 10.64 -9.19
C GLY A 159 -22.91 10.08 -8.44
N ASN A 160 -24.04 10.77 -8.57
CA ASN A 160 -25.28 10.59 -7.83
C ASN A 160 -25.80 9.14 -7.84
N GLY A 161 -25.97 8.54 -6.66
CA GLY A 161 -26.57 7.21 -6.48
C GLY A 161 -27.50 7.22 -5.28
N SER A 162 -28.72 7.72 -5.48
CA SER A 162 -29.79 7.66 -4.49
C SER A 162 -30.06 6.21 -4.08
N LYS A 163 -29.75 5.85 -2.84
CA LYS A 163 -30.21 4.58 -2.25
C LYS A 163 -31.68 4.70 -1.90
N MET A 164 -32.53 4.32 -2.84
CA MET A 164 -33.92 3.94 -2.59
C MET A 164 -33.92 2.52 -1.99
N LYS A 165 -34.50 2.35 -0.80
CA LYS A 165 -34.81 1.03 -0.22
C LYS A 165 -35.97 0.40 -1.01
N PRO A 166 -35.88 -0.87 -1.44
CA PRO A 166 -37.06 -1.66 -1.71
C PRO A 166 -37.40 -2.50 -0.47
N ASN A 167 -38.66 -2.41 -0.07
CA ASN A 167 -39.35 -3.23 0.90
C ASN A 167 -40.00 -4.39 0.13
N ILE A 168 -39.76 -5.65 0.49
CA ILE A 168 -40.64 -6.77 0.12
C ILE A 168 -40.72 -7.71 1.33
N GLU A 169 -41.95 -7.82 1.84
CA GLU A 169 -42.40 -8.78 2.83
C GLU A 169 -42.86 -10.09 2.17
N ALA A 170 -42.44 -11.19 2.80
CA ALA A 170 -43.27 -12.29 3.32
C ALA A 170 -43.36 -13.67 2.63
N HIS A 171 -43.41 -14.65 3.57
CA HIS A 171 -43.92 -16.03 3.60
C HIS A 171 -42.94 -17.16 3.24
N HIS A 172 -42.39 -17.89 4.24
CA HIS A 172 -42.91 -19.07 5.00
C HIS A 172 -43.05 -20.32 4.11
N ALA A 173 -42.67 -21.56 4.44
CA ALA A 173 -42.25 -22.31 5.64
C ALA A 173 -41.24 -23.42 5.18
N THR A 174 -40.52 -24.22 5.97
CA THR A 174 -40.92 -25.08 7.10
C THR A 174 -39.71 -25.53 7.92
N GLU A 175 -39.98 -25.79 9.20
CA GLU A 175 -39.10 -26.15 10.33
C GLU A 175 -38.60 -27.61 10.32
N ALA A 176 -37.52 -27.88 11.06
CA ALA A 176 -37.54 -28.83 12.20
C ALA A 176 -36.20 -28.81 12.98
N ASP A 177 -36.33 -28.49 14.27
CA ASP A 177 -35.34 -28.40 15.35
C ASP A 177 -34.74 -29.74 15.80
N THR A 178 -33.64 -29.68 16.57
CA THR A 178 -33.65 -30.21 17.95
C THR A 178 -32.63 -29.46 18.82
N GLU A 179 -33.15 -28.93 19.92
CA GLU A 179 -32.52 -28.19 21.02
C GLU A 179 -31.73 -29.08 22.00
N GLN A 180 -30.95 -28.45 22.89
CA GLN A 180 -30.93 -28.83 24.31
C GLN A 180 -30.76 -27.58 25.21
N GLN A 181 -31.73 -27.44 26.12
CA GLN A 181 -31.96 -26.42 27.14
C GLN A 181 -31.25 -26.70 28.48
N GLU A 182 -31.14 -25.68 29.34
CA GLU A 182 -31.74 -25.59 30.70
C GLU A 182 -31.36 -24.19 31.31
N LEU A 183 -32.31 -23.26 31.53
CA LEU A 183 -33.21 -23.01 32.71
C LEU A 183 -32.44 -22.54 33.98
N THR A 184 -32.78 -21.46 34.71
CA THR A 184 -34.04 -21.02 35.36
C THR A 184 -34.02 -19.50 35.74
N GLU A 185 -35.08 -18.71 35.47
CA GLU A 185 -36.17 -18.14 36.35
C GLU A 185 -35.75 -17.12 37.46
N ALA A 186 -36.12 -15.83 37.34
CA ALA A 186 -37.29 -15.09 37.91
C ALA A 186 -37.06 -14.64 39.39
N VAL A 187 -37.44 -13.45 39.90
CA VAL A 187 -38.77 -12.82 40.06
C VAL A 187 -38.55 -11.38 40.59
N ASP A 188 -39.24 -10.34 40.06
CA ASP A 188 -40.39 -9.65 40.70
C ASP A 188 -40.69 -8.24 40.15
N ALA A 189 -41.98 -7.95 40.04
CA ALA A 189 -42.60 -6.71 39.57
C ALA A 189 -43.02 -5.82 40.76
N SER A 190 -43.18 -4.50 40.61
CA SER A 190 -44.49 -3.83 40.44
C SER A 190 -44.23 -2.32 40.70
N GLU A 191 -44.57 -1.37 39.84
CA GLU A 191 -45.87 -0.74 39.50
C GLU A 191 -45.94 0.70 40.04
N GLY A 192 -46.56 1.60 39.24
CA GLY A 192 -47.30 2.74 39.80
C GLY A 192 -46.90 4.16 39.37
N GLN A 193 -47.38 4.59 38.19
CA GLN A 193 -48.05 5.87 37.82
C GLN A 193 -47.70 7.17 38.60
N THR A 194 -47.52 8.36 38.00
CA THR A 194 -48.50 9.09 37.17
C THR A 194 -47.87 10.36 36.54
N LYS A 195 -48.41 10.77 35.37
CA LYS A 195 -48.09 11.95 34.54
C LYS A 195 -48.32 13.32 35.22
N ALA A 196 -47.57 14.35 34.78
CA ALA A 196 -48.12 15.67 34.44
C ALA A 196 -47.14 16.51 33.57
N GLU A 197 -47.64 17.04 32.45
CA GLU A 197 -47.05 18.13 31.65
C GLU A 197 -47.30 19.49 32.30
N SER A 198 -46.35 20.44 32.20
CA SER A 198 -46.61 21.88 32.05
C SER A 198 -45.31 22.68 31.79
N THR A 199 -45.24 23.35 30.64
CA THR A 199 -44.43 24.58 30.36
C THR A 199 -45.28 25.82 30.68
N PRO A 200 -44.80 27.09 30.65
CA PRO A 200 -43.44 27.66 30.67
C PRO A 200 -43.28 28.80 31.72
N GLY A 201 -42.06 29.34 31.91
CA GLY A 201 -41.82 30.58 32.68
C GLY A 201 -40.50 31.25 32.28
N LEU A 202 -40.60 32.50 31.83
CA LEU A 202 -39.53 33.43 31.42
C LEU A 202 -38.99 34.22 32.61
N GLU A 203 -37.70 34.59 32.55
CA GLU A 203 -37.07 35.90 32.85
C GLU A 203 -35.53 35.68 32.86
N ASP A 204 -34.81 36.02 31.78
CA ASP A 204 -34.00 37.26 31.54
C ASP A 204 -32.91 37.47 32.61
N CYS A 205 -31.65 37.86 32.37
CA CYS A 205 -30.89 38.53 31.30
C CYS A 205 -29.39 38.23 31.67
N GLU A 206 -28.40 38.02 30.81
CA GLU A 206 -27.77 38.98 29.91
C GLU A 206 -26.90 38.22 28.88
N GLN A 207 -27.21 38.42 27.59
CA GLN A 207 -26.21 38.43 26.53
C GLN A 207 -25.38 39.72 26.74
N THR A 208 -24.10 39.87 26.43
CA THR A 208 -23.32 39.58 25.21
C THR A 208 -21.94 40.17 25.57
N SER A 209 -20.79 39.63 25.17
CA SER A 209 -20.06 39.92 23.92
C SER A 209 -18.62 39.53 24.26
N GLU A 210 -17.93 38.64 23.54
CA GLU A 210 -17.28 38.95 22.27
C GLU A 210 -17.33 37.72 21.33
N GLU A 211 -18.44 37.56 20.62
CA GLU A 211 -18.44 36.93 19.30
C GLU A 211 -17.98 37.97 18.29
N LEU A 212 -16.68 38.08 18.06
CA LEU A 212 -16.11 38.79 16.91
C LEU A 212 -14.72 38.21 16.57
N ALA A 213 -14.69 36.93 16.19
CA ALA A 213 -13.58 36.37 15.42
C ALA A 213 -14.03 35.15 14.61
N SER A 214 -14.35 35.39 13.32
CA SER A 214 -14.36 34.41 12.22
C SER A 214 -15.35 33.23 12.33
N GLY A 215 -16.37 33.21 11.46
CA GLY A 215 -17.27 32.08 11.22
C GLY A 215 -16.62 30.83 10.61
N ALA A 216 -15.35 30.55 10.93
CA ALA A 216 -14.67 29.32 10.58
C ALA A 216 -15.01 28.25 11.64
N LYS A 217 -15.51 27.09 11.18
CA LYS A 217 -15.69 25.92 12.06
C LYS A 217 -14.37 25.65 12.81
N PRO A 218 -14.41 25.39 14.13
CA PRO A 218 -13.20 25.13 14.90
C PRO A 218 -12.53 23.85 14.38
N ILE A 219 -11.23 23.96 14.05
CA ILE A 219 -10.43 22.82 13.60
C ILE A 219 -10.37 21.78 14.71
N LYS A 220 -10.67 20.54 14.35
CA LYS A 220 -10.57 19.41 15.25
C LYS A 220 -9.28 18.64 15.04
N PHE A 221 -8.68 18.15 16.11
CA PHE A 221 -7.42 17.41 16.00
C PHE A 221 -7.33 16.21 16.94
N ARG A 222 -6.41 15.30 16.62
CA ARG A 222 -5.92 14.28 17.55
C ARG A 222 -4.40 14.21 17.53
N VAL A 223 -3.82 13.74 18.63
CA VAL A 223 -2.42 13.31 18.69
C VAL A 223 -2.36 11.79 18.74
N THR A 224 -1.53 11.19 17.89
CA THR A 224 -1.22 9.77 17.92
C THR A 224 0.25 9.57 18.23
N CYS A 225 0.54 8.90 19.34
CA CYS A 225 1.89 8.57 19.73
C CYS A 225 2.21 7.09 19.42
N ASN A 226 3.28 6.87 18.67
CA ASN A 226 3.85 5.54 18.45
C ASN A 226 5.20 5.46 19.15
N ARG A 227 5.30 4.59 20.16
CA ARG A 227 6.50 4.45 20.98
C ARG A 227 7.12 3.06 20.79
N ALA A 228 8.43 3.03 20.59
CA ALA A 228 9.23 1.81 20.57
C ALA A 228 10.53 2.04 21.37
N GLY A 229 10.93 1.06 22.18
CA GLY A 229 12.10 1.15 23.07
C GLY A 229 11.75 0.88 24.53
N ASP A 230 12.75 0.40 25.27
CA ASP A 230 12.55 -0.15 26.61
C ASP A 230 12.96 0.82 27.73
N LYS A 231 13.56 1.96 27.37
CA LYS A 231 14.14 2.93 28.32
C LYS A 231 13.19 4.07 28.71
N HIS A 232 11.96 4.10 28.21
CA HIS A 232 11.02 5.19 28.45
C HIS A 232 10.25 4.98 29.76
N SER A 233 10.18 6.02 30.59
CA SER A 233 9.44 6.03 31.87
C SER A 233 7.93 6.31 31.72
N PHE A 234 7.43 6.48 30.49
CA PHE A 234 6.06 6.86 30.16
C PHE A 234 5.44 5.94 29.09
N SER A 235 4.10 5.91 29.05
CA SER A 235 3.33 5.23 28.02
C SER A 235 3.06 6.12 26.80
N SER A 236 2.73 5.52 25.65
CA SER A 236 2.36 6.27 24.45
C SER A 236 1.13 7.15 24.67
N ASN A 237 0.16 6.68 25.44
CA ASN A 237 -1.07 7.43 25.72
C ASN A 237 -0.80 8.66 26.59
N GLU A 238 0.10 8.56 27.57
CA GLU A 238 0.51 9.70 28.41
C GLU A 238 1.25 10.76 27.59
N ALA A 239 2.22 10.34 26.78
CA ALA A 239 2.92 11.25 25.86
C ALA A 239 1.96 11.92 24.87
N ALA A 240 1.00 11.16 24.29
CA ALA A 240 -0.01 11.72 23.39
C ALA A 240 -0.92 12.72 24.09
N ARG A 241 -1.33 12.45 25.34
CA ARG A 241 -2.18 13.32 26.15
C ARG A 241 -1.45 14.64 26.45
N ASP A 242 -0.23 14.58 26.95
CA ASP A 242 0.48 15.77 27.43
C ASP A 242 1.00 16.62 26.27
N PHE A 243 1.51 16.00 25.21
CA PHE A 243 1.81 16.71 23.96
C PHE A 243 0.53 17.26 23.30
N GLY A 244 -0.58 16.52 23.36
CA GLY A 244 -1.88 16.97 22.87
C GLY A 244 -2.42 18.19 23.62
N GLY A 245 -2.24 18.24 24.94
CA GLY A 245 -2.54 19.43 25.75
C GLY A 245 -1.77 20.65 25.28
N ALA A 246 -0.46 20.49 25.02
CA ALA A 246 0.39 21.56 24.50
C ALA A 246 -0.05 22.07 23.12
N VAL A 247 -0.41 21.14 22.22
CA VAL A 247 -0.92 21.49 20.88
C VAL A 247 -2.26 22.23 20.99
N GLN A 248 -3.15 21.80 21.89
CA GLN A 248 -4.42 22.48 22.15
C GLN A 248 -4.21 23.89 22.70
N GLU A 249 -3.31 24.08 23.66
CA GLU A 249 -3.01 25.39 24.23
C GLU A 249 -2.38 26.34 23.20
N PHE A 250 -1.47 25.83 22.36
CA PHE A 250 -0.78 26.64 21.36
C PHE A 250 -1.69 27.05 20.18
N PHE A 251 -2.51 26.12 19.67
CA PHE A 251 -3.36 26.37 18.49
C PHE A 251 -4.82 26.68 18.77
N GLN A 252 -5.28 26.46 20.01
CA GLN A 252 -6.69 26.54 20.40
C GLN A 252 -7.60 25.61 19.58
N TRP A 253 -7.07 24.49 19.06
CA TRP A 253 -7.85 23.48 18.35
C TRP A 253 -8.64 22.60 19.30
N LYS A 254 -9.77 22.06 18.84
CA LYS A 254 -10.62 21.17 19.64
C LYS A 254 -10.16 19.72 19.52
N ALA A 255 -9.83 19.06 20.63
CA ALA A 255 -9.50 17.65 20.62
C ALA A 255 -10.73 16.78 20.27
N ASP A 256 -10.59 15.87 19.30
CA ASP A 256 -11.61 14.88 18.92
C ASP A 256 -10.91 13.59 18.45
N MET A 257 -11.00 12.51 19.24
CA MET A 257 -10.30 11.26 18.94
C MET A 257 -10.96 10.45 17.81
N THR A 258 -12.16 10.86 17.36
CA THR A 258 -12.98 10.11 16.40
C THR A 258 -13.18 10.84 15.09
N LYS A 259 -13.48 12.14 15.14
CA LYS A 259 -13.79 13.00 14.00
C LYS A 259 -12.88 14.22 14.03
N PHE A 260 -11.63 14.03 13.65
CA PHE A 260 -10.61 15.07 13.57
C PHE A 260 -10.36 15.47 12.11
N ASP A 261 -9.91 16.71 11.92
CA ASP A 261 -9.43 17.22 10.65
C ASP A 261 -7.91 17.03 10.52
N ILE A 262 -7.19 17.20 11.64
CA ILE A 262 -5.73 17.10 11.74
C ILE A 262 -5.34 15.94 12.65
N GLU A 263 -4.43 15.10 12.17
CA GLU A 263 -3.74 14.13 13.00
C GLU A 263 -2.27 14.53 13.13
N VAL A 264 -1.87 14.83 14.36
CA VAL A 264 -0.48 15.08 14.72
C VAL A 264 0.14 13.77 15.20
N LEU A 265 1.29 13.43 14.65
CA LEU A 265 2.02 12.21 14.96
C LEU A 265 3.20 12.54 15.86
N LEU A 266 3.33 11.79 16.95
CA LEU A 266 4.50 11.76 17.83
C LEU A 266 5.12 10.37 17.74
N ASN A 267 6.15 10.20 16.91
CA ASN A 267 6.84 8.92 16.79
C ASN A 267 8.11 8.95 17.63
N ILE A 268 8.22 8.02 18.58
CA ILE A 268 9.35 7.92 19.50
C ILE A 268 9.99 6.54 19.32
N HIS A 269 11.28 6.50 19.05
CA HIS A 269 12.05 5.26 18.97
C HIS A 269 13.39 5.41 19.68
N ASN A 270 13.56 4.71 20.81
CA ASN A 270 14.74 4.89 21.68
C ASN A 270 14.98 6.36 22.00
N GLU A 271 16.00 6.98 21.41
CA GLU A 271 16.38 8.39 21.59
C GLU A 271 15.94 9.27 20.40
N GLU A 272 15.27 8.70 19.40
CA GLU A 272 14.78 9.42 18.22
C GLU A 272 13.33 9.88 18.42
N VAL A 273 13.04 11.14 18.11
CA VAL A 273 11.68 11.71 18.13
C VAL A 273 11.39 12.37 16.80
N VAL A 274 10.31 11.96 16.16
CA VAL A 274 9.81 12.58 14.92
C VAL A 274 8.38 13.06 15.15
N ILE A 275 8.20 14.38 15.06
CA ILE A 275 6.88 15.01 15.05
C ILE A 275 6.45 15.26 13.62
N GLY A 276 5.19 14.97 13.29
CA GLY A 276 4.67 15.20 11.96
C GLY A 276 3.16 15.41 11.91
N ILE A 277 2.66 15.77 10.73
CA ILE A 277 1.22 15.88 10.45
C ILE A 277 0.84 14.86 9.38
N ALA A 278 -0.15 14.02 9.67
CA ALA A 278 -0.62 13.01 8.74
C ALA A 278 -1.22 13.64 7.47
N LEU A 279 -0.80 13.12 6.31
CA LEU A 279 -1.32 13.53 4.99
C LEU A 279 -2.38 12.55 4.48
N THR A 280 -2.32 11.28 4.91
CA THR A 280 -3.28 10.23 4.53
C THR A 280 -4.25 9.93 5.68
N GLU A 281 -5.56 9.99 5.42
CA GLU A 281 -6.59 9.56 6.38
C GLU A 281 -6.74 8.03 6.40
N GLU A 282 -6.79 7.43 5.21
CA GLU A 282 -6.75 5.99 5.03
C GLU A 282 -5.42 5.58 4.43
N SER A 283 -4.93 4.43 4.85
CA SER A 283 -3.69 3.87 4.32
C SER A 283 -3.81 3.57 2.83
N LEU A 284 -2.79 3.93 2.07
CA LEU A 284 -2.67 3.81 0.61
C LEU A 284 -2.68 2.36 0.11
N HIS A 285 -2.52 1.36 0.99
CA HIS A 285 -2.74 -0.03 0.63
C HIS A 285 -4.21 -0.36 0.35
N ARG A 286 -5.16 0.44 0.84
CA ARG A 286 -6.60 0.29 0.59
C ARG A 286 -6.96 0.75 -0.83
N ARG A 287 -6.43 0.02 -1.81
CA ARG A 287 -6.64 0.24 -3.24
C ARG A 287 -6.84 -1.09 -3.95
N ASN A 288 -7.42 -1.01 -5.13
CA ASN A 288 -7.57 -2.10 -6.11
C ASN A 288 -8.52 -3.24 -5.71
N ILE A 289 -8.62 -3.56 -4.42
CA ILE A 289 -9.47 -4.64 -3.91
C ILE A 289 -10.76 -4.09 -3.32
N SER A 290 -11.89 -4.62 -3.79
CA SER A 290 -13.23 -4.34 -3.26
C SER A 290 -13.88 -5.58 -2.63
N HIS A 291 -13.51 -6.78 -3.09
CA HIS A 291 -13.99 -8.07 -2.62
C HIS A 291 -12.88 -8.76 -1.84
N PHE A 292 -12.94 -8.64 -0.51
CA PHE A 292 -11.93 -9.17 0.39
C PHE A 292 -12.16 -10.66 0.70
N GLY A 293 -11.07 -11.34 1.06
CA GLY A 293 -11.05 -12.72 1.52
C GLY A 293 -10.32 -12.83 2.85
N PRO A 294 -10.26 -14.03 3.45
CA PRO A 294 -9.74 -14.24 4.80
C PRO A 294 -8.24 -13.89 4.96
N THR A 295 -7.51 -13.88 3.84
CA THR A 295 -6.06 -13.67 3.77
C THR A 295 -5.66 -12.72 2.64
N THR A 296 -6.51 -11.73 2.29
CA THR A 296 -6.12 -10.71 1.28
C THR A 296 -4.85 -9.98 1.72
N LEU A 297 -3.81 -10.05 0.88
CA LEU A 297 -2.57 -9.29 1.09
C LEU A 297 -2.78 -7.79 0.87
N ARG A 298 -2.00 -6.98 1.59
CA ARG A 298 -1.94 -5.53 1.36
C ARG A 298 -1.29 -5.25 -0.01
N SER A 299 -1.88 -4.35 -0.78
CA SER A 299 -1.41 -3.97 -2.11
C SER A 299 0.03 -3.42 -2.12
N THR A 300 0.46 -2.79 -1.03
CA THR A 300 1.83 -2.29 -0.82
C THR A 300 2.85 -3.42 -0.71
N LEU A 301 2.50 -4.51 -0.02
CA LEU A 301 3.31 -5.72 0.07
C LEU A 301 3.33 -6.47 -1.28
N CYS A 302 2.19 -6.57 -1.97
CA CYS A 302 2.13 -7.12 -3.33
C CYS A 302 3.08 -6.38 -4.28
N TYR A 303 3.05 -5.05 -4.25
CA TYR A 303 3.93 -4.20 -5.05
C TYR A 303 5.42 -4.44 -4.73
N GLY A 304 5.78 -4.51 -3.45
CA GLY A 304 7.13 -4.84 -3.02
C GLY A 304 7.60 -6.20 -3.56
N MET A 305 6.76 -7.24 -3.44
CA MET A 305 7.07 -8.57 -3.96
C MET A 305 7.27 -8.57 -5.49
N LEU A 306 6.45 -7.81 -6.23
CA LEU A 306 6.60 -7.64 -7.68
C LEU A 306 7.93 -6.96 -8.03
N ARG A 307 8.27 -5.85 -7.34
CA ARG A 307 9.55 -5.12 -7.56
C ARG A 307 10.78 -6.02 -7.36
N LEU A 308 10.75 -6.96 -6.40
CA LEU A 308 11.86 -7.92 -6.21
C LEU A 308 12.11 -8.80 -7.44
N CYS A 309 11.08 -9.12 -8.21
CA CYS A 309 11.22 -9.91 -9.43
C CYS A 309 11.85 -9.12 -10.58
N LYS A 310 11.72 -7.78 -10.55
CA LYS A 310 12.02 -6.87 -11.66
C LYS A 310 11.33 -7.31 -12.97
N PRO A 311 9.98 -7.28 -13.05
CA PRO A 311 9.24 -7.63 -14.26
C PRO A 311 9.77 -6.90 -15.49
N GLN A 312 9.94 -7.61 -16.58
CA GLN A 312 10.32 -7.07 -17.89
C GLN A 312 9.11 -7.05 -18.82
N ALA A 313 9.20 -6.23 -19.88
CA ALA A 313 8.21 -6.24 -20.93
C ALA A 313 8.07 -7.64 -21.52
N SER A 314 6.84 -8.05 -21.79
CA SER A 314 6.45 -9.37 -22.30
C SER A 314 6.67 -10.56 -21.35
N ASP A 315 7.05 -10.33 -20.09
CA ASP A 315 7.08 -11.41 -19.09
C ASP A 315 5.67 -12.01 -18.88
N ILE A 316 5.60 -13.33 -18.81
CA ILE A 316 4.43 -14.07 -18.33
C ILE A 316 4.58 -14.30 -16.83
N ILE A 317 3.68 -13.71 -16.05
CA ILE A 317 3.71 -13.70 -14.59
C ILE A 317 2.54 -14.53 -14.06
N LEU A 318 2.86 -15.53 -13.23
CA LEU A 318 1.89 -16.49 -12.71
C LEU A 318 1.74 -16.36 -11.18
N ASP A 319 0.50 -16.20 -10.72
CA ASP A 319 0.12 -16.42 -9.32
C ASP A 319 -0.80 -17.66 -9.22
N PRO A 320 -0.26 -18.83 -8.86
CA PRO A 320 -1.00 -20.08 -8.84
C PRO A 320 -1.83 -20.33 -7.58
N MET A 321 -1.78 -19.44 -6.58
CA MET A 321 -2.62 -19.46 -5.37
C MET A 321 -3.12 -18.04 -5.09
N CYS A 322 -3.85 -17.47 -6.03
CA CYS A 322 -4.08 -16.04 -6.09
C CYS A 322 -5.02 -15.49 -5.01
N GLY A 323 -5.82 -16.34 -4.34
CA GLY A 323 -6.76 -15.90 -3.33
C GLY A 323 -7.75 -14.85 -3.88
N THR A 324 -7.58 -13.59 -3.51
CA THR A 324 -8.40 -12.46 -4.03
C THR A 324 -7.83 -11.75 -5.25
N GLY A 325 -6.69 -12.23 -5.76
CA GLY A 325 -6.02 -11.66 -6.93
C GLY A 325 -5.20 -10.42 -6.64
N ALA A 326 -4.87 -10.14 -5.37
CA ALA A 326 -4.21 -8.90 -4.97
C ALA A 326 -2.84 -8.70 -5.64
N ILE A 327 -2.04 -9.76 -5.75
CA ILE A 327 -0.72 -9.71 -6.42
C ILE A 327 -0.85 -9.45 -7.92
N PRO A 328 -1.55 -10.31 -8.71
CA PRO A 328 -1.61 -10.13 -10.14
C PRO A 328 -2.37 -8.86 -10.55
N LEU A 329 -3.39 -8.43 -9.78
CA LEU A 329 -4.10 -7.17 -10.06
C LEU A 329 -3.21 -5.95 -9.81
N GLU A 330 -2.42 -5.95 -8.73
CA GLU A 330 -1.44 -4.88 -8.47
C GLU A 330 -0.42 -4.79 -9.60
N GLY A 331 0.05 -5.93 -10.08
CA GLY A 331 0.99 -6.04 -11.18
C GLY A 331 0.42 -5.56 -12.52
N ALA A 332 -0.75 -6.05 -12.92
CA ALA A 332 -1.42 -5.68 -14.17
C ALA A 332 -1.72 -4.17 -14.26
N ILE A 333 -1.85 -3.50 -13.11
CA ILE A 333 -2.05 -2.06 -13.05
C ILE A 333 -0.74 -1.29 -13.25
N GLU A 334 0.36 -1.74 -12.62
CA GLU A 334 1.65 -1.04 -12.66
C GLU A 334 2.52 -1.45 -13.85
N PHE A 335 2.80 -2.76 -13.98
CA PHE A 335 3.69 -3.31 -15.01
C PHE A 335 2.84 -3.83 -16.18
N ASN A 336 2.11 -2.91 -16.82
CA ASN A 336 1.14 -3.21 -17.87
C ASN A 336 1.73 -3.80 -19.16
N SER A 337 3.06 -3.88 -19.27
CA SER A 337 3.77 -4.49 -20.39
C SER A 337 4.02 -5.99 -20.18
N SER A 338 3.64 -6.55 -19.02
CA SER A 338 3.67 -7.98 -18.71
C SER A 338 2.26 -8.56 -18.72
N PHE A 339 2.13 -9.88 -18.90
CA PHE A 339 0.85 -10.58 -18.85
C PHE A 339 0.73 -11.41 -17.58
N TYR A 340 -0.43 -11.31 -16.91
CA TYR A 340 -0.68 -11.92 -15.62
C TYR A 340 -1.67 -13.06 -15.73
N ILE A 341 -1.37 -14.18 -15.09
CA ILE A 341 -2.30 -15.30 -14.96
C ILE A 341 -2.48 -15.58 -13.47
N ALA A 342 -3.71 -15.44 -13.01
CA ALA A 342 -4.12 -15.70 -11.65
C ALA A 342 -4.88 -17.02 -11.59
N GLY A 343 -4.68 -17.82 -10.55
CA GLY A 343 -5.56 -18.95 -10.31
C GLY A 343 -5.47 -19.52 -8.93
N ASP A 344 -6.50 -20.27 -8.58
CA ASP A 344 -6.67 -20.88 -7.27
C ASP A 344 -7.49 -22.17 -7.42
N ASN A 345 -7.38 -23.08 -6.45
CA ASN A 345 -8.18 -24.31 -6.45
C ASN A 345 -9.58 -24.08 -5.87
N ASN A 346 -9.75 -23.02 -5.09
CA ASN A 346 -10.99 -22.64 -4.46
C ASN A 346 -11.81 -21.75 -5.38
N ASP A 347 -13.01 -22.20 -5.72
CA ASP A 347 -13.96 -21.49 -6.57
C ASP A 347 -14.29 -20.08 -6.04
N MET A 348 -14.46 -19.95 -4.71
CA MET A 348 -14.74 -18.67 -4.07
C MET A 348 -13.57 -17.68 -4.14
N ALA A 349 -12.34 -18.18 -4.24
CA ALA A 349 -11.16 -17.33 -4.43
C ALA A 349 -11.12 -16.80 -5.87
N VAL A 350 -11.33 -17.68 -6.85
CA VAL A 350 -11.44 -17.32 -8.27
C VAL A 350 -12.55 -16.29 -8.50
N ASN A 351 -13.75 -16.51 -7.95
CA ASN A 351 -14.88 -15.57 -8.08
C ASN A 351 -14.56 -14.19 -7.47
N ARG A 352 -13.90 -14.13 -6.31
CA ARG A 352 -13.45 -12.86 -5.72
C ARG A 352 -12.43 -12.15 -6.60
N THR A 353 -11.49 -12.90 -7.19
CA THR A 353 -10.47 -12.36 -8.10
C THR A 353 -11.12 -11.74 -9.32
N VAL A 354 -12.05 -12.44 -9.98
CA VAL A 354 -12.83 -11.94 -11.12
C VAL A 354 -13.59 -10.67 -10.74
N ASN A 355 -14.26 -10.64 -9.60
CA ASN A 355 -15.01 -9.46 -9.14
C ASN A 355 -14.10 -8.25 -8.89
N ASN A 356 -12.90 -8.45 -8.36
CA ASN A 356 -11.91 -7.38 -8.19
C ASN A 356 -11.40 -6.85 -9.54
N ILE A 357 -11.12 -7.73 -10.50
CA ILE A 357 -10.71 -7.34 -11.87
C ILE A 357 -11.81 -6.52 -12.53
N CYS A 358 -13.05 -7.02 -12.53
CA CYS A 358 -14.22 -6.34 -13.10
C CYS A 358 -14.45 -4.96 -12.46
N HIS A 359 -14.28 -4.85 -11.13
CA HIS A 359 -14.41 -3.58 -10.43
C HIS A 359 -13.39 -2.54 -10.93
N ILE A 360 -12.13 -2.94 -11.17
CA ILE A 360 -11.10 -2.03 -11.67
C ILE A 360 -11.29 -1.69 -13.14
N GLN A 361 -11.70 -2.66 -13.97
CA GLN A 361 -12.02 -2.42 -15.37
C GLN A 361 -13.13 -1.37 -15.52
N LYS A 362 -14.24 -1.51 -14.76
CA LYS A 362 -15.32 -0.51 -14.74
C LYS A 362 -14.80 0.88 -14.35
N ARG A 363 -14.05 0.96 -13.24
CA ARG A 363 -13.45 2.22 -12.76
C ARG A 363 -12.49 2.88 -13.76
N ARG A 364 -11.84 2.11 -14.62
CA ARG A 364 -10.95 2.61 -15.68
C ARG A 364 -11.72 3.08 -16.90
N ALA A 365 -12.76 2.34 -17.30
CA ALA A 365 -13.66 2.71 -18.39
C ALA A 365 -14.32 4.06 -18.12
N ASP A 366 -14.80 4.29 -16.88
CA ASP A 366 -15.39 5.57 -16.45
C ASP A 366 -14.43 6.77 -16.57
N LYS A 367 -13.11 6.50 -16.66
CA LYS A 367 -12.05 7.51 -16.78
C LYS A 367 -11.49 7.63 -18.19
N GLY A 368 -12.11 6.99 -19.19
CA GLY A 368 -11.62 6.99 -20.57
C GLY A 368 -10.27 6.30 -20.76
N SER A 369 -9.86 5.43 -19.83
CA SER A 369 -8.60 4.67 -19.92
C SER A 369 -8.79 3.39 -20.74
N ALA A 370 -7.69 2.81 -21.24
CA ALA A 370 -7.72 1.55 -21.97
C ALA A 370 -8.50 0.46 -21.20
N PRO A 371 -9.45 -0.23 -21.85
CA PRO A 371 -10.45 -1.03 -21.17
C PRO A 371 -9.91 -2.35 -20.59
N CYS A 372 -8.77 -2.85 -21.08
CA CYS A 372 -8.29 -4.18 -20.75
C CYS A 372 -7.11 -4.13 -19.78
N LEU A 373 -7.21 -4.90 -18.69
CA LEU A 373 -6.07 -5.26 -17.85
C LEU A 373 -5.43 -6.52 -18.45
N PRO A 374 -4.10 -6.62 -18.54
CA PRO A 374 -3.43 -7.82 -19.06
C PRO A 374 -3.42 -8.93 -18.01
N ILE A 375 -4.60 -9.38 -17.59
CA ILE A 375 -4.79 -10.37 -16.54
C ILE A 375 -5.91 -11.35 -16.90
N ASP A 376 -5.61 -12.63 -16.83
CA ASP A 376 -6.59 -13.71 -16.91
C ASP A 376 -6.67 -14.48 -15.59
N THR A 377 -7.84 -15.07 -15.32
CA THR A 377 -8.08 -15.88 -14.12
C THR A 377 -8.56 -17.27 -14.51
N VAL A 378 -7.99 -18.31 -13.90
CA VAL A 378 -8.31 -19.71 -14.16
C VAL A 378 -8.43 -20.47 -12.85
N ARG A 379 -9.36 -21.43 -12.78
CA ARG A 379 -9.43 -22.38 -11.67
C ARG A 379 -8.52 -23.58 -11.96
N TRP A 380 -7.62 -23.92 -11.03
CA TRP A 380 -6.70 -25.05 -11.19
C TRP A 380 -6.22 -25.60 -9.85
N ASP A 381 -5.50 -26.72 -9.89
CA ASP A 381 -4.64 -27.12 -8.78
C ASP A 381 -3.19 -26.75 -9.11
N LEU A 382 -2.52 -26.05 -8.20
CA LEU A 382 -1.10 -25.71 -8.31
C LEU A 382 -0.21 -26.94 -8.42
N CYS A 383 -0.60 -28.09 -7.86
CA CYS A 383 0.16 -29.33 -8.00
C CYS A 383 0.04 -29.95 -9.41
N SER A 384 -0.86 -29.44 -10.26
CA SER A 384 -1.06 -29.90 -11.64
C SER A 384 -1.57 -28.74 -12.52
N LEU A 385 -0.68 -27.79 -12.81
CA LEU A 385 -1.03 -26.60 -13.56
C LEU A 385 -1.33 -26.96 -15.03
N PRO A 386 -2.42 -26.43 -15.64
CA PRO A 386 -2.75 -26.64 -17.06
C PRO A 386 -1.87 -25.78 -17.99
N MET A 387 -0.60 -25.60 -17.64
CA MET A 387 0.37 -24.75 -18.34
C MET A 387 1.43 -25.60 -19.03
N ARG A 388 1.92 -25.13 -20.19
CA ARG A 388 3.05 -25.75 -20.89
C ARG A 388 4.32 -25.69 -20.03
N THR A 389 5.20 -26.66 -20.23
CA THR A 389 6.51 -26.65 -19.59
C THR A 389 7.31 -25.45 -20.11
N SER A 390 8.02 -24.75 -19.22
CA SER A 390 8.90 -23.62 -19.55
C SER A 390 8.23 -22.46 -20.30
N SER A 391 6.99 -22.14 -19.94
CA SER A 391 6.21 -21.05 -20.55
C SER A 391 5.99 -19.84 -19.63
N VAL A 392 6.50 -19.85 -18.40
CA VAL A 392 6.32 -18.78 -17.41
C VAL A 392 7.67 -18.18 -17.02
N ASP A 393 7.76 -16.86 -16.98
CA ASP A 393 8.99 -16.13 -16.67
C ASP A 393 9.11 -15.89 -15.17
N ILE A 394 8.03 -15.45 -14.52
CA ILE A 394 7.99 -15.13 -13.09
C ILE A 394 6.82 -15.84 -12.43
N ILE A 395 7.09 -16.48 -11.29
CA ILE A 395 6.05 -17.00 -10.39
C ILE A 395 6.04 -16.16 -9.13
N ILE A 396 4.88 -15.68 -8.69
CA ILE A 396 4.77 -14.87 -7.49
C ILE A 396 3.50 -15.25 -6.73
N THR A 397 3.63 -15.61 -5.45
CA THR A 397 2.46 -16.11 -4.72
C THR A 397 2.60 -16.05 -3.20
N ASP A 398 1.47 -15.93 -2.52
CA ASP A 398 1.33 -16.06 -1.08
C ASP A 398 0.97 -17.50 -0.72
N MET A 399 1.97 -18.28 -0.30
CA MET A 399 1.75 -19.70 -0.01
C MET A 399 1.00 -19.87 1.31
N PRO A 400 0.18 -20.93 1.47
CA PRO A 400 -0.56 -21.15 2.72
C PRO A 400 0.39 -21.34 3.91
N PHE A 401 0.20 -20.54 4.97
CA PHE A 401 1.04 -20.59 6.18
C PHE A 401 0.69 -21.76 7.12
N GLY A 402 -0.41 -22.48 6.85
CA GLY A 402 -0.89 -23.56 7.72
C GLY A 402 -1.48 -23.10 9.05
N LYS A 403 -1.96 -21.84 9.11
CA LYS A 403 -2.67 -21.25 10.26
C LYS A 403 -4.14 -20.95 9.94
N ARG A 404 -4.38 -19.97 9.06
CA ARG A 404 -5.74 -19.59 8.59
C ARG A 404 -6.18 -20.40 7.36
N MET A 405 -5.22 -20.74 6.51
CA MET A 405 -5.40 -21.54 5.30
C MET A 405 -4.44 -22.73 5.31
N GLY A 406 -4.95 -23.91 4.95
CA GLY A 406 -4.21 -25.17 4.97
C GLY A 406 -3.81 -25.61 6.39
N SER A 407 -2.83 -26.50 6.49
CA SER A 407 -2.22 -26.89 7.77
C SER A 407 -0.72 -27.10 7.60
N ARG A 408 0.06 -26.86 8.66
CA ARG A 408 1.51 -27.09 8.64
C ARG A 408 1.86 -28.55 8.32
N LYS A 409 1.02 -29.50 8.70
CA LYS A 409 1.18 -30.92 8.35
C LYS A 409 1.09 -31.11 6.83
N LYS A 410 0.05 -30.56 6.20
CA LYS A 410 -0.14 -30.63 4.73
C LYS A 410 0.96 -29.89 3.96
N ASN A 411 1.55 -28.84 4.55
CA ASN A 411 2.64 -28.10 3.91
C ASN A 411 3.86 -28.97 3.60
N TRP A 412 4.13 -30.02 4.40
CA TRP A 412 5.26 -30.93 4.19
C TRP A 412 5.20 -31.67 2.85
N ASP A 413 3.99 -31.93 2.35
CA ASP A 413 3.75 -32.58 1.06
C ASP A 413 3.51 -31.54 -0.04
N LEU A 414 2.78 -30.46 0.30
CA LEU A 414 2.43 -29.39 -0.62
C LEU A 414 3.66 -28.65 -1.14
N TYR A 415 4.55 -28.16 -0.26
CA TYR A 415 5.65 -27.27 -0.68
C TYR A 415 6.61 -27.96 -1.67
N PRO A 416 7.09 -29.20 -1.46
CA PRO A 416 7.90 -29.89 -2.46
C PRO A 416 7.17 -30.12 -3.78
N SER A 417 5.88 -30.45 -3.74
CA SER A 417 5.06 -30.71 -4.93
C SER A 417 4.84 -29.44 -5.74
N CYS A 418 4.44 -28.35 -5.08
CA CYS A 418 4.30 -27.04 -5.69
C CYS A 418 5.61 -26.53 -6.28
N LEU A 419 6.73 -26.62 -5.55
CA LEU A 419 8.03 -26.18 -6.06
C LEU A 419 8.47 -26.94 -7.31
N ARG A 420 8.17 -28.25 -7.38
CA ARG A 420 8.45 -29.06 -8.57
C ARG A 420 7.59 -28.62 -9.76
N GLU A 421 6.29 -28.41 -9.53
CA GLU A 421 5.37 -28.01 -10.60
C GLU A 421 5.62 -26.58 -11.08
N MET A 422 5.92 -25.67 -10.16
CA MET A 422 6.45 -24.34 -10.47
C MET A 422 7.73 -24.42 -11.31
N ALA A 423 8.66 -25.33 -10.98
CA ALA A 423 9.89 -25.51 -11.76
C ALA A 423 9.64 -26.08 -13.17
N ARG A 424 8.56 -26.86 -13.35
CA ARG A 424 8.14 -27.39 -14.65
C ARG A 424 7.66 -26.26 -15.57
N VAL A 425 6.78 -25.39 -15.08
CA VAL A 425 6.19 -24.31 -15.89
C VAL A 425 7.14 -23.12 -16.06
N CYS A 426 8.04 -22.88 -15.10
CA CYS A 426 8.98 -21.76 -15.13
C CYS A 426 10.15 -22.01 -16.09
N ARG A 427 10.57 -20.98 -16.83
CA ARG A 427 11.69 -21.06 -17.79
C ARG A 427 13.02 -21.40 -17.11
N PRO A 428 13.70 -22.49 -17.52
CA PRO A 428 15.03 -22.83 -17.02
C PRO A 428 16.05 -21.72 -17.23
N GLY A 429 16.93 -21.51 -16.25
CA GLY A 429 18.06 -20.56 -16.32
C GLY A 429 17.71 -19.08 -16.12
N THR A 430 16.58 -18.61 -16.67
CA THR A 430 16.16 -17.20 -16.59
C THR A 430 15.04 -16.96 -15.59
N GLY A 431 14.15 -17.94 -15.42
CA GLY A 431 12.92 -17.77 -14.65
C GLY A 431 13.16 -17.52 -13.15
N LYS A 432 12.20 -16.84 -12.51
CA LYS A 432 12.26 -16.48 -11.09
C LYS A 432 10.99 -16.89 -10.37
N ALA A 433 11.10 -17.10 -9.06
CA ALA A 433 9.95 -17.24 -8.19
C ALA A 433 10.10 -16.37 -6.93
N VAL A 434 9.04 -15.64 -6.56
CA VAL A 434 8.94 -14.90 -5.30
C VAL A 434 7.82 -15.48 -4.47
N LEU A 435 8.19 -16.16 -3.38
CA LEU A 435 7.25 -16.94 -2.58
C LEU A 435 7.19 -16.37 -1.17
N LEU A 436 5.99 -16.02 -0.70
CA LEU A 436 5.75 -15.59 0.67
C LEU A 436 5.29 -16.78 1.52
N THR A 437 5.94 -17.01 2.66
CA THR A 437 5.47 -17.98 3.67
C THR A 437 5.98 -17.69 5.08
N GLN A 438 5.15 -17.99 6.09
CA GLN A 438 5.56 -18.04 7.49
C GLN A 438 6.13 -19.40 7.93
N ASP A 439 5.92 -20.48 7.16
CA ASP A 439 6.37 -21.82 7.51
C ASP A 439 7.85 -22.04 7.11
N LYS A 440 8.72 -21.35 7.84
CA LYS A 440 10.17 -21.30 7.57
C LYS A 440 10.82 -22.69 7.56
N LYS A 441 10.41 -23.57 8.49
CA LYS A 441 10.98 -24.92 8.65
C LYS A 441 10.62 -25.82 7.48
N CYS A 442 9.34 -25.88 7.13
CA CYS A 442 8.89 -26.66 5.98
C CYS A 442 9.54 -26.16 4.69
N PHE A 443 9.52 -24.84 4.48
CA PHE A 443 10.06 -24.23 3.27
C PHE A 443 11.56 -24.46 3.09
N ALA A 444 12.36 -24.31 4.15
CA ALA A 444 13.79 -24.58 4.09
C ALA A 444 14.09 -26.02 3.66
N LYS A 445 13.36 -27.00 4.20
CA LYS A 445 13.51 -28.41 3.83
C LYS A 445 13.01 -28.70 2.41
N ALA A 446 11.92 -28.06 1.98
CA ALA A 446 11.42 -28.19 0.62
C ALA A 446 12.40 -27.62 -0.42
N ILE A 447 12.98 -26.44 -0.16
CA ILE A 447 14.02 -25.85 -1.04
C ILE A 447 15.29 -26.70 -1.05
N SER A 448 15.73 -27.23 0.09
CA SER A 448 16.88 -28.13 0.15
C SER A 448 16.68 -29.37 -0.73
N ARG A 449 15.48 -29.97 -0.69
CA ARG A 449 15.12 -31.10 -1.57
C ARG A 449 15.09 -30.70 -3.05
N MET A 450 14.69 -29.46 -3.36
CA MET A 450 14.56 -28.94 -4.72
C MET A 450 15.80 -28.14 -5.18
N GLY A 451 16.95 -28.25 -4.50
CA GLY A 451 18.14 -27.43 -4.77
C GLY A 451 18.71 -27.57 -6.19
N GLY A 452 18.44 -28.71 -6.86
CA GLY A 452 18.77 -28.89 -8.26
C GLY A 452 17.94 -28.03 -9.22
N LEU A 453 16.71 -27.65 -8.83
CA LEU A 453 15.76 -26.90 -9.66
C LEU A 453 15.71 -25.41 -9.30
N TRP A 454 15.89 -25.09 -8.03
CA TRP A 454 15.78 -23.75 -7.48
C TRP A 454 17.03 -23.35 -6.70
N ARG A 455 17.54 -22.16 -7.00
CA ARG A 455 18.58 -21.50 -6.19
C ARG A 455 17.96 -20.32 -5.45
N LYS A 456 18.00 -20.34 -4.12
CA LYS A 456 17.59 -19.18 -3.30
C LYS A 456 18.61 -18.05 -3.48
N LEU A 457 18.16 -16.88 -3.94
CA LEU A 457 19.00 -15.70 -4.12
C LEU A 457 18.98 -14.81 -2.87
N HIS A 458 17.78 -14.45 -2.41
CA HIS A 458 17.59 -13.47 -1.36
C HIS A 458 16.36 -13.81 -0.52
N THR A 459 16.29 -13.29 0.70
CA THR A 459 15.14 -13.44 1.59
C THR A 459 14.87 -12.12 2.29
N VAL A 460 13.66 -11.58 2.09
CA VAL A 460 13.18 -10.39 2.77
C VAL A 460 12.28 -10.83 3.92
N TRP A 461 12.58 -10.40 5.13
CA TRP A 461 11.76 -10.70 6.31
C TRP A 461 10.69 -9.64 6.50
N VAL A 462 9.43 -10.04 6.53
CA VAL A 462 8.28 -9.12 6.54
C VAL A 462 7.38 -9.40 7.74
N ASN A 463 6.56 -8.41 8.10
CA ASN A 463 5.48 -8.57 9.06
C ASN A 463 4.14 -8.55 8.32
N VAL A 464 3.40 -9.66 8.37
CA VAL A 464 2.10 -9.82 7.71
C VAL A 464 1.04 -10.06 8.79
N GLY A 465 0.36 -8.99 9.22
CA GLY A 465 -0.70 -9.09 10.23
C GLY A 465 -0.21 -9.65 11.57
N GLY A 466 0.99 -9.26 12.01
CA GLY A 466 1.63 -9.76 13.23
C GLY A 466 2.43 -11.06 13.03
N LEU A 467 2.38 -11.65 11.83
CA LEU A 467 3.15 -12.85 11.50
C LEU A 467 4.48 -12.47 10.86
N HIS A 468 5.57 -12.87 11.51
CA HIS A 468 6.91 -12.72 10.96
C HIS A 468 7.16 -13.78 9.87
N ALA A 469 7.00 -13.39 8.61
CA ALA A 469 7.07 -14.23 7.42
C ALA A 469 8.30 -13.89 6.55
N GLY A 470 8.67 -14.81 5.66
CA GLY A 470 9.76 -14.61 4.70
C GLY A 470 9.22 -14.52 3.27
N VAL A 471 9.69 -13.53 2.52
CA VAL A 471 9.56 -13.44 1.07
C VAL A 471 10.85 -13.96 0.46
N TYR A 472 10.79 -15.09 -0.21
CA TYR A 472 11.95 -15.79 -0.76
C TYR A 472 12.04 -15.56 -2.26
N LEU A 473 13.12 -14.94 -2.71
CA LEU A 473 13.45 -14.82 -4.13
C LEU A 473 14.29 -16.02 -4.56
N LEU A 474 13.76 -16.81 -5.48
CA LEU A 474 14.38 -17.98 -6.07
C LEU A 474 14.68 -17.73 -7.55
N LYS A 475 15.79 -18.27 -8.03
CA LYS A 475 16.15 -18.35 -9.44
C LYS A 475 16.04 -19.78 -9.92
N ARG A 476 15.39 -19.97 -11.06
CA ARG A 476 15.28 -21.26 -11.73
C ARG A 476 16.66 -21.65 -12.29
N THR A 477 17.13 -22.84 -11.93
CA THR A 477 18.37 -23.40 -12.50
C THR A 477 18.16 -23.82 -13.96
N GLY A 478 19.24 -24.11 -14.68
CA GLY A 478 19.15 -24.70 -16.02
C GLY A 478 18.76 -26.19 -16.03
N ALA A 479 18.59 -26.82 -14.87
CA ALA A 479 18.30 -28.25 -14.79
C ALA A 479 16.91 -28.58 -15.36
N VAL A 480 16.83 -29.63 -16.16
CA VAL A 480 15.56 -30.15 -16.70
C VAL A 480 14.79 -30.87 -15.59
N VAL A 481 13.49 -30.59 -15.48
CA VAL A 481 12.61 -31.38 -14.60
C VAL A 481 12.43 -32.74 -15.26
N LYS A 482 12.93 -33.81 -14.64
CA LYS A 482 12.64 -35.18 -15.08
C LYS A 482 11.15 -35.42 -14.89
N LEU A 483 10.42 -35.52 -15.99
CA LEU A 483 9.00 -35.88 -15.99
C LEU A 483 8.87 -37.34 -15.58
N HIS A 484 7.95 -37.65 -14.66
CA HIS A 484 7.61 -39.04 -14.39
C HIS A 484 6.85 -39.59 -15.61
N PRO A 485 6.92 -40.89 -15.96
CA PRO A 485 6.24 -41.45 -17.12
C PRO A 485 4.71 -41.18 -17.17
N SER A 486 4.07 -41.01 -16.02
CA SER A 486 2.66 -40.58 -15.90
C SER A 486 2.38 -39.15 -16.39
N ASP A 487 3.40 -38.29 -16.40
CA ASP A 487 3.28 -36.89 -16.84
C ASP A 487 3.41 -36.75 -18.36
N LEU A 488 4.05 -37.73 -19.03
CA LEU A 488 4.12 -37.80 -20.51
C LEU A 488 2.75 -38.04 -21.14
N THR A 489 1.94 -38.91 -20.54
CA THR A 489 0.55 -39.17 -20.99
C THR A 489 -0.30 -37.92 -20.88
N CYS A 490 -0.09 -37.09 -19.85
CA CYS A 490 -0.79 -35.82 -19.68
C CYS A 490 -0.36 -34.76 -20.71
N GLN A 491 0.91 -34.73 -21.13
CA GLN A 491 1.36 -33.82 -22.21
C GLN A 491 0.75 -34.19 -23.58
N LEU A 492 0.62 -35.47 -23.89
CA LEU A 492 -0.04 -35.94 -25.11
C LEU A 492 -1.54 -35.65 -25.11
N TYR A 493 -2.23 -35.86 -23.97
CA TYR A 493 -3.66 -35.54 -23.86
C TYR A 493 -3.94 -34.02 -23.93
N ARG A 494 -3.06 -33.20 -23.33
CA ARG A 494 -3.17 -31.72 -23.35
C ARG A 494 -2.90 -31.10 -24.71
N ARG A 495 -2.13 -31.76 -25.60
CA ARG A 495 -2.02 -31.36 -27.01
C ARG A 495 -3.36 -31.50 -27.74
N CYS A 496 -4.17 -32.50 -27.40
CA CYS A 496 -5.45 -32.76 -28.06
C CYS A 496 -6.57 -31.82 -27.56
N THR A 497 -6.57 -31.42 -26.28
CA THR A 497 -7.68 -30.61 -25.72
C THR A 497 -7.72 -29.17 -26.26
N PHE A 498 -6.56 -28.58 -26.62
CA PHE A 498 -6.53 -27.24 -27.24
C PHE A 498 -6.89 -27.26 -28.73
N ALA A 499 -6.69 -28.39 -29.43
CA ALA A 499 -7.10 -28.52 -30.84
C ALA A 499 -8.64 -28.58 -30.97
N ILE A 500 -9.33 -29.19 -30.01
CA ILE A 500 -10.79 -29.43 -30.10
C ILE A 500 -11.64 -28.17 -29.84
N CYS A 501 -11.07 -27.09 -29.29
CA CYS A 501 -11.78 -25.80 -29.14
C CYS A 501 -11.67 -24.87 -30.36
N SER A 502 -10.86 -25.19 -31.38
CA SER A 502 -10.74 -24.35 -32.59
C SER A 502 -11.69 -24.75 -33.72
N ASP A 503 -12.36 -25.91 -33.64
CA ASP A 503 -13.24 -26.45 -34.68
C ASP A 503 -14.75 -26.37 -34.36
N LYS A 504 -15.15 -25.47 -33.46
CA LYS A 504 -16.57 -25.07 -33.33
C LYS A 504 -16.70 -23.56 -33.43
N LYS A 505 -16.62 -23.08 -34.67
CA LYS A 505 -17.21 -21.82 -35.13
C LYS A 505 -18.37 -22.13 -36.05
#